data_AF-A0A519Q256-F1
#
_entry.id   AF-A0A519Q256-F1
#
_cell.length_a   1.000
_cell.length_b   1.000
_cell.length_c   1.000
_cell.angle_alpha   90.00
_cell.angle_beta   90.00
_cell.angle_gamma   90.00
#
_symmetry.space_group_name_H-M   'P 1'
#
loop_
_entity.id
_entity.type
_entity.pdbx_description
1 polymer ?
#
loop_
_entity_poly.entity_id
_entity_poly.type
_entity_poly.pdbx_seq_one_letter_code
_entity_poly.pdbx_strand_id
1 'polypeptide(L)'
;MRLLQHRSEEGRRQVIAAFGDDAAFVDGVDSVRALALQAIESGVGLEVAVRSRGLGAAVDLVEALEAGRLLAPIDHDEPARVTLSGTGLTHLGSAEGRDKMHKAAAAG
;
A
#
# COMPACT_ATOMS: atom_id res chain seq x y z
N MET A 1 -8.75 -3.19 -8.90
CA MET A 1 -8.90 -2.17 -7.84
C MET A 1 -7.55 -1.86 -7.24
N ARG A 2 -7.22 -0.59 -7.03
CA ARG A 2 -6.06 -0.13 -6.25
C ARG A 2 -6.56 0.56 -5.00
N LEU A 3 -5.88 0.36 -3.87
CA LEU A 3 -6.17 1.06 -2.62
C LEU A 3 -5.02 2.00 -2.29
N LEU A 4 -5.35 3.24 -1.95
CA LEU A 4 -4.39 4.25 -1.55
C LEU A 4 -4.83 4.84 -0.21
N GLN A 5 -3.87 5.37 0.53
CA GLN A 5 -4.15 6.13 1.74
C GLN A 5 -3.92 7.61 1.45
N HIS A 6 -4.78 8.45 2.02
CA HIS A 6 -4.77 9.89 1.86
C HIS A 6 -4.78 10.58 3.22
N ARG A 7 -4.11 11.72 3.33
CA ARG A 7 -4.22 12.64 4.45
C ARG A 7 -4.83 13.94 3.99
N SER A 8 -6.00 14.27 4.50
CA SER A 8 -6.66 15.56 4.25
C SER A 8 -5.86 16.73 4.83
N GLU A 9 -6.21 17.94 4.42
CA GLU A 9 -5.63 19.17 4.96
C GLU A 9 -5.85 19.32 6.47
N GLU A 10 -6.96 18.77 6.98
CA GLU A 10 -7.28 18.70 8.42
C GLU A 10 -6.50 17.59 9.16
N GLY A 11 -5.63 16.86 8.47
CA GLY A 11 -4.84 15.76 9.04
C GLY A 11 -5.59 14.43 9.17
N ARG A 12 -6.88 14.37 8.80
CA ARG A 12 -7.66 13.12 8.83
C ARG A 12 -7.17 12.14 7.77
N ARG A 13 -7.05 10.87 8.17
CA ARG A 13 -6.70 9.76 7.27
C ARG A 13 -7.96 9.26 6.57
N GLN A 14 -7.81 8.90 5.30
CA GLN A 14 -8.89 8.37 4.47
C GLN A 14 -8.33 7.32 3.51
N VAL A 15 -9.20 6.41 3.05
CA VAL A 15 -8.86 5.42 2.01
C VAL A 15 -9.45 5.85 0.68
N ILE A 16 -8.68 5.70 -0.39
CA ILE A 16 -9.14 5.87 -1.76
C ILE A 16 -9.19 4.50 -2.43
N ALA A 17 -10.29 4.19 -3.12
CA ALA A 17 -10.37 3.07 -4.04
C ALA A 17 -10.34 3.59 -5.48
N ALA A 18 -9.43 3.04 -6.29
CA ALA A 18 -9.31 3.37 -7.71
C ALA A 18 -9.65 2.15 -8.60
N PHE A 19 -10.50 2.39 -9.59
CA PHE A 19 -11.01 1.42 -10.57
C PHE A 19 -10.72 1.96 -11.98
N GLY A 20 -9.65 1.45 -12.61
CA GLY A 20 -9.16 2.07 -13.84
C GLY A 20 -8.67 3.50 -13.56
N ASP A 21 -9.22 4.45 -14.29
CA ASP A 21 -8.91 5.88 -14.19
C ASP A 21 -9.76 6.60 -13.13
N ASP A 22 -10.85 5.99 -12.67
CA ASP A 22 -11.71 6.56 -11.63
C ASP A 22 -11.15 6.27 -10.24
N ALA A 23 -11.22 7.27 -9.35
CA ALA A 23 -10.86 7.12 -7.95
C ALA A 23 -11.84 7.88 -7.05
N ALA A 24 -12.18 7.29 -5.90
CA ALA A 24 -13.06 7.91 -4.92
C ALA A 24 -12.69 7.49 -3.50
N PHE A 25 -13.05 8.32 -2.51
CA PHE A 25 -12.90 7.95 -1.11
C PHE A 25 -13.81 6.76 -0.75
N VAL A 26 -13.32 5.87 0.12
CA VAL A 26 -14.11 4.78 0.70
C VAL A 26 -14.70 5.24 2.01
N ASP A 27 -16.01 5.09 2.17
CA ASP A 27 -16.71 5.63 3.34
C ASP A 27 -16.44 4.82 4.62
N GLY A 28 -16.34 5.55 5.73
CA GLY A 28 -16.29 4.99 7.09
C GLY A 28 -15.04 4.17 7.41
N VAL A 29 -13.91 4.39 6.71
CA VAL A 29 -12.64 3.72 7.01
C VAL A 29 -11.43 4.65 6.82
N ASP A 30 -10.52 4.61 7.80
CA ASP A 30 -9.41 5.56 7.90
C ASP A 30 -8.07 5.00 7.41
N SER A 31 -7.98 3.67 7.22
CA SER A 31 -6.76 3.01 6.73
C SER A 31 -7.06 1.74 5.94
N VAL A 32 -6.15 1.38 5.03
CA VAL A 32 -6.24 0.13 4.28
C VAL A 32 -6.13 -1.07 5.22
N ARG A 33 -5.35 -0.95 6.29
CA ARG A 33 -5.25 -1.97 7.34
C ARG A 33 -6.59 -2.20 8.05
N ALA A 34 -7.30 -1.13 8.44
CA ALA A 34 -8.62 -1.25 9.07
C ALA A 34 -9.63 -1.91 8.12
N LEU A 35 -9.64 -1.51 6.85
CA LEU A 35 -10.47 -2.14 5.82
C LEU A 35 -10.18 -3.63 5.68
N ALA A 36 -8.90 -4.02 5.62
CA ALA A 36 -8.49 -5.40 5.50
C ALA A 36 -8.88 -6.25 6.71
N LEU A 37 -8.70 -5.74 7.93
CA LEU A 37 -9.08 -6.45 9.15
C LEU A 37 -10.58 -6.73 9.22
N GLN A 38 -11.41 -5.75 8.84
CA GLN A 38 -12.87 -5.93 8.80
C GLN A 38 -13.31 -6.89 7.70
N ALA A 39 -12.65 -6.87 6.54
CA ALA A 39 -12.91 -7.81 5.45
C ALA A 39 -12.60 -9.25 5.91
N ILE A 40 -11.49 -9.46 6.62
CA ILE A 40 -11.11 -10.74 7.23
C ILE A 40 -12.16 -11.18 8.26
N GLU A 41 -12.54 -10.30 9.19
CA GLU A 41 -13.55 -10.59 10.21
C GLU A 41 -14.91 -10.97 9.60
N SER A 42 -15.28 -10.32 8.50
CA SER A 42 -16.52 -10.57 7.77
C SER A 42 -16.44 -11.73 6.76
N GLY A 43 -15.26 -12.32 6.56
CA GLY A 43 -15.04 -13.41 5.59
C GLY A 43 -15.24 -13.00 4.12
N VAL A 44 -15.02 -11.72 3.78
CA VAL A 44 -15.21 -11.19 2.41
C VAL A 44 -13.90 -10.65 1.82
N GLY A 45 -13.84 -10.53 0.50
CA GLY A 45 -12.72 -9.88 -0.19
C GLY A 45 -12.74 -8.35 -0.05
N LEU A 46 -11.59 -7.71 -0.22
CA LEU A 46 -11.44 -6.25 -0.13
C LEU A 46 -12.39 -5.48 -1.06
N GLU A 47 -12.62 -5.97 -2.28
CA GLU A 47 -13.53 -5.31 -3.21
C GLU A 47 -14.98 -5.31 -2.72
N VAL A 48 -15.42 -6.42 -2.12
CA VAL A 48 -16.75 -6.52 -1.49
C VAL A 48 -16.82 -5.57 -0.28
N ALA A 49 -15.77 -5.52 0.53
CA ALA A 49 -15.70 -4.61 1.68
C ALA A 49 -15.73 -3.13 1.29
N VAL A 50 -15.11 -2.74 0.17
CA VAL A 50 -15.21 -1.37 -0.38
C VAL A 50 -16.63 -1.09 -0.87
N ARG A 51 -17.19 -2.01 -1.68
CA ARG A 51 -18.53 -1.83 -2.25
C ARG A 51 -19.63 -1.77 -1.20
N SER A 52 -19.52 -2.54 -0.12
CA SER A 52 -20.52 -2.55 0.96
C SER A 52 -20.53 -1.26 1.78
N ARG A 53 -19.40 -0.55 1.83
CA ARG A 53 -19.27 0.74 2.52
C ARG A 53 -19.83 1.91 1.70
N GLY A 54 -19.71 1.82 0.38
CA GLY A 54 -19.98 2.93 -0.52
C GLY A 54 -18.75 3.77 -0.80
N LEU A 55 -18.88 4.61 -1.83
CA LEU A 55 -17.86 5.55 -2.27
C LEU A 55 -18.35 6.97 -2.03
N GLY A 56 -17.48 7.79 -1.48
CA GLY A 56 -17.68 9.21 -1.28
C GLY A 56 -17.26 10.03 -2.51
N ALA A 57 -16.68 11.21 -2.26
CA ALA A 57 -16.27 12.12 -3.31
C ALA A 57 -15.20 11.51 -4.23
N ALA A 58 -15.29 11.86 -5.52
CA ALA A 58 -14.25 11.54 -6.51
C ALA A 58 -12.93 12.24 -6.14
N VAL A 59 -11.83 11.59 -6.48
CA VAL A 59 -10.47 12.04 -6.16
C VAL A 59 -9.64 12.11 -7.43
N ASP A 60 -9.03 13.26 -7.67
CA ASP A 60 -7.93 13.38 -8.63
C ASP A 60 -6.64 12.87 -7.97
N LEU A 61 -6.15 11.73 -8.45
CA LEU A 61 -4.94 11.11 -7.90
C LEU A 61 -3.67 11.90 -8.24
N VAL A 62 -3.67 12.63 -9.35
CA VAL A 62 -2.53 13.48 -9.74
C VAL A 62 -2.48 14.68 -8.80
N GLU A 63 -3.60 15.35 -8.59
CA GLU A 63 -3.68 16.49 -7.65
C GLU A 63 -3.30 16.05 -6.22
N ALA A 64 -3.81 14.90 -5.76
CA ALA A 64 -3.48 14.37 -4.44
C ALA A 64 -1.99 14.03 -4.27
N LEU A 65 -1.34 13.55 -5.34
CA LEU A 65 0.09 13.27 -5.36
C LEU A 65 0.91 14.57 -5.35
N GLU A 66 0.57 15.53 -6.22
CA GLU A 66 1.24 16.83 -6.31
C GLU A 66 1.13 17.62 -5.00
N ALA A 67 -0.01 17.52 -4.33
CA ALA A 67 -0.22 18.10 -3.00
C ALA A 67 0.49 17.35 -1.86
N GLY A 68 1.17 16.22 -2.13
CA GLY A 68 1.85 15.41 -1.11
C GLY A 68 0.91 14.76 -0.10
N ARG A 69 -0.37 14.56 -0.47
CA ARG A 69 -1.42 14.04 0.43
C ARG A 69 -1.54 12.52 0.40
N LEU A 70 -0.89 11.84 -0.55
CA LEU A 70 -0.85 10.38 -0.59
C LEU A 70 0.12 9.82 0.46
N LEU A 71 -0.31 8.77 1.15
CA LEU A 71 0.48 8.05 2.15
C LEU A 71 0.89 6.68 1.60
N ALA A 72 1.76 5.98 2.36
CA ALA A 72 2.03 4.58 2.10
C ALA A 72 0.71 3.78 2.02
N PRO A 73 0.58 2.83 1.07
CA PRO A 73 -0.66 2.09 0.87
C PRO A 73 -1.01 1.18 2.05
N ILE A 74 -0.03 0.86 2.91
CA ILE A 74 -0.22 0.15 4.16
C ILE A 74 0.76 0.67 5.20
N ASP A 75 0.29 0.79 6.44
CA ASP A 75 1.08 1.17 7.62
C ASP A 75 0.45 0.57 8.89
N HIS A 76 0.94 1.00 10.05
CA HIS A 76 0.41 0.64 11.35
C HIS A 76 0.48 1.87 12.27
N ASP A 77 -0.49 2.00 13.19
CA ASP A 77 -0.54 3.11 14.16
C ASP A 77 0.69 3.12 15.08
N GLU A 78 1.20 1.93 15.39
CA GLU A 78 2.54 1.68 15.94
C GLU A 78 3.54 1.35 14.81
N PRO A 79 4.40 2.30 14.35
CA PRO A 79 5.28 2.08 13.20
C PRO A 79 6.27 0.93 13.38
N ALA A 80 6.66 0.61 14.62
CA ALA A 80 7.56 -0.51 14.94
C ALA A 80 6.97 -1.90 14.60
N ARG A 81 5.66 -1.99 14.31
CA ARG A 81 5.01 -3.23 13.88
C ARG A 81 5.01 -3.42 12.36
N VAL A 82 5.62 -2.51 11.61
CA VAL A 82 5.80 -2.64 10.15
C VAL A 82 7.24 -3.01 9.88
N THR A 83 7.47 -4.24 9.42
CA THR A 83 8.78 -4.70 8.94
C THR A 83 8.78 -4.71 7.42
N LEU A 84 9.67 -3.91 6.83
CA LEU A 84 9.95 -3.97 5.40
C LEU A 84 11.25 -4.74 5.18
N SER A 85 11.15 -5.89 4.52
CA SER A 85 12.31 -6.69 4.10
C SER A 85 12.30 -6.85 2.58
N GLY A 86 13.48 -6.83 1.98
CA GLY A 86 13.68 -7.09 0.56
C GLY A 86 14.81 -8.07 0.37
N THR A 87 14.72 -8.93 -0.64
CA THR A 87 15.81 -9.82 -1.03
C THR A 87 16.35 -9.39 -2.40
N GLY A 88 17.66 -9.25 -2.49
CA GLY A 88 18.32 -8.84 -3.74
C GLY A 88 18.61 -9.97 -4.71
N LEU A 89 18.19 -11.21 -4.42
CA LEU A 89 18.65 -12.43 -5.12
C LEU A 89 17.68 -12.98 -6.18
N THR A 90 16.60 -12.27 -6.46
CA THR A 90 15.57 -12.75 -7.40
C THR A 90 15.87 -12.35 -8.86
N HIS A 91 16.88 -11.52 -9.10
CA HIS A 91 17.39 -11.22 -10.43
C HIS A 91 18.67 -12.02 -10.72
N LEU A 92 18.77 -12.64 -11.90
CA LEU A 92 19.90 -13.51 -12.29
C LEU A 92 21.26 -12.81 -12.07
N GLY A 93 21.36 -11.55 -12.47
CA GLY A 93 22.58 -10.74 -12.32
C GLY A 93 23.01 -10.50 -10.85
N SER A 94 22.08 -10.53 -9.89
CA SER A 94 22.43 -10.42 -8.48
C SER A 94 22.96 -11.72 -7.88
N ALA A 95 22.47 -12.87 -8.38
CA ALA A 95 23.01 -14.18 -8.00
C ALA A 95 24.43 -14.36 -8.55
N GLU A 96 24.65 -14.00 -9.81
CA GLU A 96 25.97 -14.04 -10.47
C GLU A 96 26.99 -13.11 -9.80
N GLY A 97 26.59 -11.88 -9.46
CA GLY A 97 27.47 -10.91 -8.78
C GLY A 97 27.94 -11.41 -7.41
N ARG A 98 27.06 -12.09 -6.66
CA ARG A 98 27.38 -12.63 -5.33
C ARG A 98 28.26 -13.88 -5.42
N ASP A 99 28.03 -14.76 -6.39
CA ASP A 99 28.87 -15.93 -6.66
C ASP A 99 30.31 -15.54 -7.04
N LYS A 100 30.45 -14.48 -7.85
CA LYS A 100 31.77 -13.94 -8.21
C LYS A 100 32.52 -13.37 -7.00
N MET A 101 31.83 -12.70 -6.08
CA MET A 101 32.41 -12.19 -4.83
C MET A 101 32.87 -13.32 -3.90
N HIS A 102 32.06 -14.38 -3.75
CA HIS A 102 32.42 -15.54 -2.94
C HIS A 102 33.61 -16.33 -3.53
N LYS A 103 33.66 -16.51 -4.85
CA LYS A 103 34.80 -17.15 -5.54
C LYS A 103 36.10 -16.34 -5.39
N ALA A 104 36.02 -15.01 -5.50
CA ALA A 104 37.19 -14.15 -5.30
C ALA A 104 37.72 -14.20 -3.86
N ALA A 105 36.83 -14.28 -2.86
CA ALA A 105 37.21 -14.38 -1.45
C ALA A 105 37.82 -15.74 -1.05
N ALA A 106 37.50 -16.82 -1.78
CA ALA A 106 38.03 -18.17 -1.53
C ALA A 106 39.35 -18.47 -2.25
N ALA A 107 39.79 -17.59 -3.15
CA ALA A 107 40.98 -17.76 -3.99
C ALA A 107 42.22 -17.00 -3.48
N GLY A 108 42.15 -16.41 -2.28
CA GLY A 108 43.28 -15.85 -1.53
C GLY A 108 43.56 -16.68 -0.28
#